data_AF-X1FNK2-F1
#
_entry.id   AF-X1FNK2-F1
#
_cell.length_a   1.000
_cell.length_b   1.000
_cell.length_c   1.000
_cell.angle_alpha   90.00
_cell.angle_beta   90.00
_cell.angle_gamma   90.00
#
_symmetry.space_group_name_H-M   'P 1'
#
loop_
_entity.id
_entity.type
_entity.pdbx_description
1 polymer ?
#
loop_
_entity_poly.entity_id
_entity_poly.type
_entity_poly.pdbx_seq_one_letter_code
_entity_poly.pdbx_strand_id
1 'polypeptide(L)'
;DYYRRIQGFEEQAAFHYLQAENYKKAIEFLMKSADLAIKKGGYESSINYYNQALELCQRQKDAADLNTLVALNESLADIYRALGDEDKALKYYKVVLNSYKEILKE
;
A
#
# COMPACT_ATOMS: atom_id res chain seq x y z
N ASP A 1 -8.61 21.35 10.08
CA ASP A 1 -8.39 20.26 11.06
C ASP A 1 -9.16 18.94 10.80
N TYR A 2 -9.47 18.57 9.55
CA TYR A 2 -10.02 17.23 9.25
C TYR A 2 -8.90 16.18 9.13
N TYR A 3 -7.82 16.53 8.41
CA TYR A 3 -6.67 15.66 8.19
C TYR A 3 -5.86 15.30 9.47
N ARG A 4 -5.83 16.19 10.47
CA ARG A 4 -5.20 15.92 11.78
C ARG A 4 -6.03 14.99 12.66
N ARG A 5 -7.35 14.92 12.46
CA ARG A 5 -8.23 13.98 13.17
C ARG A 5 -8.15 12.57 12.64
N ILE A 6 -7.74 12.40 11.38
CA ILE A 6 -7.52 11.07 10.80
C ILE A 6 -6.16 10.52 11.23
N GLN A 7 -5.14 11.38 11.45
CA GLN A 7 -3.83 10.97 11.96
C GLN A 7 -3.96 10.16 13.26
N GLY A 8 -3.66 8.86 13.17
CA GLY A 8 -3.66 7.92 14.29
C GLY A 8 -4.88 7.00 14.35
N PHE A 9 -5.89 7.20 13.50
CA PHE A 9 -7.07 6.34 13.42
C PHE A 9 -7.08 5.43 12.18
N GLU A 10 -6.07 5.55 11.29
CA GLU A 10 -6.08 4.82 10.03
C GLU A 10 -6.01 3.30 10.22
N GLU A 11 -5.20 2.83 11.17
CA GLU A 11 -5.10 1.41 11.51
C GLU A 11 -6.41 0.87 12.08
N GLN A 12 -7.03 1.62 13.01
CA GLN A 12 -8.32 1.26 13.58
C GLN A 12 -9.43 1.24 12.53
N ALA A 13 -9.44 2.23 11.62
CA ALA A 13 -10.37 2.27 10.51
C ALA A 13 -10.18 1.06 9.58
N ALA A 14 -8.93 0.71 9.24
CA ALA A 14 -8.63 -0.48 8.46
C ALA A 14 -9.17 -1.75 9.14
N PHE A 15 -8.95 -1.90 10.46
CA PHE A 15 -9.47 -3.03 11.23
C PHE A 15 -11.01 -3.11 11.19
N HIS A 16 -11.71 -1.98 11.37
CA HIS A 16 -13.17 -1.96 11.30
C HIS A 16 -13.69 -2.28 9.89
N TYR A 17 -13.02 -1.82 8.84
CA TYR A 17 -13.41 -2.17 7.48
C TYR A 17 -13.12 -3.62 7.12
N LEU A 18 -12.07 -4.22 7.66
CA LEU A 18 -11.82 -5.67 7.55
C LEU A 18 -12.95 -6.47 8.21
N GLN A 19 -13.35 -6.10 9.43
CA GLN A 19 -14.48 -6.73 10.15
C GLN A 19 -15.81 -6.59 9.40
N ALA A 20 -16.02 -5.46 8.72
CA ALA A 20 -17.20 -5.20 7.91
C ALA A 20 -17.10 -5.76 6.48
N GLU A 21 -16.05 -6.53 6.17
CA GLU A 21 -15.76 -7.09 4.83
C GLU A 21 -15.70 -6.04 3.71
N ASN A 22 -15.45 -4.78 4.07
CA ASN A 22 -15.26 -3.69 3.12
C ASN A 22 -13.79 -3.59 2.73
N TYR A 23 -13.35 -4.56 1.93
CA TYR A 23 -11.94 -4.74 1.57
C TYR A 23 -11.35 -3.54 0.82
N LYS A 24 -12.14 -2.89 -0.05
CA LYS A 24 -11.70 -1.68 -0.76
C LYS A 24 -11.31 -0.57 0.21
N LYS A 25 -12.16 -0.28 1.20
CA LYS A 25 -11.85 0.72 2.22
C LYS A 25 -10.74 0.25 3.16
N ALA A 26 -10.67 -1.04 3.48
CA ALA A 26 -9.57 -1.57 4.28
C ALA A 26 -8.21 -1.33 3.60
N ILE A 27 -8.08 -1.62 2.30
CA ILE A 27 -6.87 -1.34 1.51
C ILE A 27 -6.53 0.15 1.54
N GLU A 28 -7.51 1.02 1.30
CA GLU A 28 -7.31 2.48 1.32
C GLU A 28 -6.75 2.96 2.67
N PHE A 29 -7.30 2.47 3.78
CA PHE A 29 -6.85 2.86 5.12
C PHE A 29 -5.53 2.22 5.54
N LEU A 30 -5.22 1.01 5.06
CA LEU A 30 -3.88 0.43 5.21
C LEU A 30 -2.83 1.28 4.48
N MET A 31 -3.11 1.73 3.25
CA MET A 31 -2.22 2.63 2.53
C MET A 31 -2.00 3.96 3.27
N LYS A 32 -3.07 4.57 3.79
CA LYS A 32 -2.94 5.80 4.59
C LYS A 32 -2.14 5.59 5.88
N SER A 33 -2.29 4.43 6.52
CA SER A 33 -1.50 4.05 7.69
C SER A 33 -0.02 3.93 7.34
N ALA A 34 0.28 3.34 6.18
CA ALA A 34 1.63 3.22 5.65
C ALA A 34 2.26 4.59 5.35
N ASP A 35 1.52 5.48 4.66
CA ASP A 35 1.96 6.84 4.36
C ASP A 35 2.24 7.65 5.64
N LEU A 36 1.39 7.50 6.65
CA LEU A 36 1.57 8.15 7.95
C LEU A 36 2.81 7.61 8.67
N ALA A 37 3.06 6.30 8.59
CA ALA A 37 4.25 5.69 9.16
C ALA A 37 5.53 6.24 8.50
N ILE A 38 5.56 6.41 7.18
CA ILE A 38 6.69 7.06 6.47
C ILE A 38 6.90 8.49 6.99
N LYS A 39 5.83 9.28 7.12
CA LYS A 39 5.92 10.66 7.63
C LYS A 39 6.46 10.74 9.07
N LYS A 40 6.33 9.65 9.84
CA LYS A 40 6.87 9.51 11.20
C LYS A 40 8.25 8.84 11.24
N GLY A 41 8.84 8.50 10.08
CA GLY A 41 10.12 7.80 9.97
C GLY A 41 10.06 6.28 10.23
N GLY A 42 8.86 5.71 10.37
CA GLY A 42 8.64 4.29 10.62
C GLY A 42 8.57 3.46 9.34
N TYR A 43 9.71 3.25 8.67
CA TYR A 43 9.76 2.49 7.41
C TYR A 43 9.31 1.03 7.56
N GLU A 44 9.70 0.34 8.64
CA GLU A 44 9.28 -1.04 8.90
C GLU A 44 7.76 -1.17 9.06
N SER A 45 7.15 -0.26 9.83
CA SER A 45 5.69 -0.22 9.98
C SER A 45 4.99 0.08 8.67
N SER A 46 5.55 0.98 7.85
CA SER A 46 5.00 1.28 6.52
C SER A 46 5.03 0.06 5.60
N ILE A 47 6.16 -0.65 5.56
CA ILE A 47 6.30 -1.90 4.80
C ILE A 47 5.24 -2.92 5.25
N ASN A 48 5.03 -3.07 6.56
CA ASN A 48 4.01 -3.99 7.08
C ASN A 48 2.60 -3.63 6.57
N TYR A 49 2.20 -2.36 6.64
CA TYR A 49 0.88 -1.93 6.18
C TYR A 49 0.68 -2.09 4.67
N TYR A 50 1.68 -1.73 3.84
CA TYR A 50 1.58 -1.95 2.40
C TYR A 50 1.55 -3.43 2.03
N ASN A 51 2.30 -4.29 2.73
CA ASN A 51 2.25 -5.73 2.50
C ASN A 51 0.87 -6.32 2.87
N GLN A 52 0.27 -5.88 3.98
CA GLN A 52 -1.10 -6.27 4.33
C GLN A 52 -2.11 -5.84 3.26
N ALA A 53 -1.97 -4.62 2.71
CA ALA A 53 -2.81 -4.15 1.62
C ALA A 53 -2.64 -5.01 0.36
N LEU A 54 -1.40 -5.33 -0.03
CA LEU A 54 -1.11 -6.21 -1.17
C LEU A 54 -1.68 -7.62 -0.98
N GLU A 55 -1.53 -8.20 0.20
CA GLU A 55 -2.10 -9.51 0.53
C GLU A 55 -3.63 -9.49 0.43
N LEU A 56 -4.27 -8.40 0.88
CA LEU A 56 -5.71 -8.26 0.74
C LEU A 56 -6.14 -8.14 -0.72
N CYS A 57 -5.41 -7.38 -1.55
CA CYS A 57 -5.67 -7.32 -3.00
C CYS A 57 -5.53 -8.70 -3.67
N GLN A 58 -4.58 -9.52 -3.23
CA GLN A 58 -4.40 -10.88 -3.77
C GLN A 58 -5.54 -11.83 -3.37
N ARG A 59 -6.01 -11.72 -2.13
CA ARG A 59 -7.13 -12.53 -1.62
C ARG A 59 -8.48 -12.08 -2.19
N GLN A 60 -8.65 -10.78 -2.41
CA GLN A 60 -9.89 -10.14 -2.83
C GLN A 60 -9.66 -9.35 -4.13
N LYS A 61 -9.64 -10.06 -5.26
CA LYS A 61 -9.25 -9.49 -6.57
C LYS A 61 -10.13 -8.33 -7.02
N ASP A 62 -11.40 -8.30 -6.60
CA ASP A 62 -12.35 -7.24 -6.95
C ASP A 62 -12.23 -5.99 -6.04
N ALA A 63 -11.40 -6.06 -4.98
CA ALA A 63 -11.25 -4.98 -4.01
C ALA A 63 -10.27 -3.89 -4.44
N ALA A 64 -9.44 -4.15 -5.46
CA ALA A 64 -8.43 -3.24 -5.96
C ALA A 64 -8.31 -3.31 -7.49
N ASP A 65 -8.11 -2.15 -8.11
CA ASP A 65 -7.78 -2.07 -9.52
C ASP A 65 -6.26 -2.18 -9.75
N LEU A 66 -5.87 -2.27 -11.03
CA LEU A 66 -4.47 -2.37 -11.41
C LEU A 66 -3.65 -1.13 -10.98
N ASN A 67 -4.29 0.05 -10.93
CA ASN A 67 -3.65 1.28 -10.45
C ASN A 67 -3.29 1.20 -8.96
N THR A 68 -4.18 0.63 -8.13
CA THR A 68 -3.93 0.43 -6.71
C THR A 68 -2.76 -0.54 -6.49
N LEU A 69 -2.71 -1.63 -7.26
CA LEU A 69 -1.60 -2.58 -7.21
C LEU A 69 -0.27 -1.92 -7.61
N VAL A 70 -0.27 -1.10 -8.65
CA VAL A 70 0.90 -0.33 -9.08
C VAL A 70 1.38 0.59 -7.96
N ALA A 71 0.50 1.40 -7.38
CA ALA A 71 0.84 2.35 -6.32
C ALA A 71 1.44 1.65 -5.08
N LEU A 72 0.88 0.50 -4.69
CA LEU A 72 1.39 -0.30 -3.57
C LEU A 72 2.82 -0.81 -3.82
N ASN A 73 3.06 -1.37 -5.01
CA ASN A 73 4.38 -1.90 -5.35
C ASN A 73 5.42 -0.76 -5.52
N GLU A 74 5.03 0.37 -6.09
CA GLU A 74 5.88 1.55 -6.23
C GLU A 74 6.29 2.11 -4.86
N SER A 75 5.33 2.23 -3.94
CA SER A 75 5.60 2.72 -2.58
C SER A 75 6.56 1.81 -1.82
N LEU A 76 6.42 0.49 -1.94
CA LEU A 76 7.39 -0.46 -1.36
C LEU A 76 8.76 -0.34 -2.01
N ALA A 77 8.83 -0.16 -3.33
CA ALA A 77 10.10 0.05 -4.03
C ALA A 77 10.83 1.30 -3.53
N ASP A 78 10.10 2.41 -3.41
CA ASP A 78 10.64 3.68 -2.89
C ASP A 78 11.13 3.55 -1.45
N ILE A 79 10.40 2.83 -0.58
CA ILE A 79 10.84 2.58 0.79
C ILE A 79 12.12 1.74 0.81
N TYR A 80 12.17 0.63 0.07
CA TYR A 80 13.37 -0.21 0.06
C TYR A 80 14.58 0.54 -0.51
N ARG A 81 14.38 1.39 -1.51
CA ARG A 81 15.43 2.30 -2.01
C ARG A 81 15.89 3.26 -0.92
N ALA A 82 14.97 3.87 -0.16
CA ALA A 82 15.32 4.76 0.95
C ALA A 82 16.08 4.05 2.09
N LEU A 83 15.84 2.75 2.27
CA LEU A 83 16.57 1.89 3.22
C LEU A 83 17.91 1.36 2.67
N GLY A 84 18.23 1.60 1.40
CA GLY A 84 19.43 1.09 0.73
C GLY A 84 19.35 -0.39 0.30
N ASP A 85 18.17 -1.01 0.37
CA ASP A 85 17.93 -2.38 -0.11
C ASP A 85 17.57 -2.34 -1.62
N GLU A 86 18.58 -2.10 -2.44
CA GLU A 86 18.45 -1.93 -3.89
C GLU A 86 17.90 -3.18 -4.58
N ASP A 87 18.23 -4.38 -4.10
CA ASP A 87 17.76 -5.63 -4.67
C ASP A 87 16.24 -5.78 -4.56
N LYS A 88 15.68 -5.47 -3.37
CA LYS A 88 14.22 -5.48 -3.19
C LYS A 88 13.57 -4.32 -3.94
N ALA A 89 14.14 -3.12 -3.89
CA ALA A 89 13.61 -1.97 -4.63
C ALA A 89 13.46 -2.30 -6.12
N LEU A 90 14.52 -2.84 -6.74
CA LEU A 90 14.52 -3.23 -8.14
C LEU A 90 13.48 -4.32 -8.45
N LYS A 91 13.28 -5.28 -7.53
CA LYS A 91 12.25 -6.31 -7.69
C LYS A 91 10.86 -5.69 -7.79
N TYR A 92 10.52 -4.76 -6.90
CA TYR A 92 9.21 -4.10 -6.90
C TYR A 92 9.04 -3.16 -8.10
N TYR A 93 10.06 -2.39 -8.49
CA TYR A 93 9.99 -1.56 -9.71
C TYR A 93 9.79 -2.39 -10.98
N LYS A 94 10.37 -3.60 -11.07
CA LYS A 94 10.11 -4.50 -12.20
C LYS A 94 8.64 -4.93 -12.28
N VAL A 95 8.00 -5.16 -11.13
CA VAL A 95 6.55 -5.45 -11.07
C VAL A 95 5.76 -4.26 -11.60
N VAL A 96 6.03 -3.05 -11.08
CA VAL A 96 5.38 -1.81 -11.51
C VAL A 96 5.51 -1.59 -13.02
N LEU A 97 6.73 -1.72 -13.56
CA LEU A 97 6.99 -1.55 -14.99
C LEU A 97 6.20 -2.56 -15.84
N ASN A 98 6.11 -3.81 -15.39
CA ASN A 98 5.34 -4.82 -16.10
C ASN A 98 3.83 -4.53 -16.04
N SER A 99 3.31 -4.08 -14.90
CA SER A 99 1.91 -3.67 -14.75
C SER A 99 1.57 -2.50 -15.70
N TYR A 100 2.43 -1.49 -15.82
CA TYR A 100 2.22 -0.41 -16.79
C TYR A 100 2.19 -0.88 -18.23
N LYS A 101 3.02 -1.87 -18.60
CA LYS A 101 2.97 -2.46 -19.94
C LYS A 101 1.66 -3.17 -20.22
N GLU A 102 1.04 -3.78 -19.21
CA GLU A 102 -0.29 -4.39 -19.38
C GLU A 102 -1.36 -3.32 -19.52
N ILE A 103 -1.35 -2.26 -18.68
CA ILE A 103 -2.29 -1.12 -18.79
C ILE A 103 -2.24 -0.49 -20.19
N LEU A 104 -1.05 -0.28 -20.74
CA LEU A 104 -0.87 0.41 -22.03
C LEU A 104 -1.21 -0.45 -23.26
N LYS A 105 -1.47 -1.75 -23.08
CA LYS A 105 -1.89 -2.65 -24.17
C LYS A 105 -3.41 -2.72 -24.34
N GLU A 106 -4.17 -2.31 -23.32
CA GLU A 106 -5.63 -2.16 -23.36
C GLU A 106 -6.04 -0.81 -23.98
#